data_AF-A0A5S4F6E0-F1
#
_entry.id   AF-A0A5S4F6E0-F1
#
_cell.length_a   1.000
_cell.length_b   1.000
_cell.length_c   1.000
_cell.angle_alpha   90.00
_cell.angle_beta   90.00
_cell.angle_gamma   90.00
#
_symmetry.space_group_name_H-M   'P 1'
#
loop_
_entity.id
_entity.type
_entity.pdbx_description
1 polymer ?
#
loop_
_entity_poly.entity_id
_entity_poly.type
_entity_poly.pdbx_seq_one_letter_code
_entity_poly.pdbx_strand_id
1 'polypeptide(L)'
;MAEEGQYFRPVKDFCQRIVVTCEPDDALVDVVGTMREKNISSVVVCENHLPSGIMTDRDLRNKVVAAGTDPSTLAVRAIMNRPLSVIGENDLLYEALYRMSRERIHRLVVVDGQGKLSGIITDSDIIRLQSHSPHQLVLDIENARDLEELKTVYTRIQDLVLHLSGSGTKTRDVVRMIAHLNDQILLRLIALIRQDRFSDLPERFAFVVLGSEGRGEQTLLTDQDNAIIYGDELGPGEIRKIEDFSQVLIDSLIAIGIPPCTGGIMANNKEWRRSLGKWSDQLDRWLQAPTPNHVLSCGTFVDIRTIYGDPSFEEQLKAQVYKHVQRNELFLMRMVENTLRFAPPIGWFGKIKGEKDGEHSGMLEIKKAGIFALSEGVKALAIQAGKLEGSTHQRLEALLRDKVVNKKMVATIAESFDFLVLMRLRGQVEALSEGRTPDNYIQLERLNMMEFGRLQIALKGVVKFQEFIKGHFKLHLLR
;
A
#
# COMPACT_ATOMS: atom_id res chain seq x y z
N MET A 1 -2.40 21.84 -14.03
CA MET A 1 -3.09 22.87 -14.84
C MET A 1 -4.56 22.53 -15.17
N ALA A 2 -4.97 21.27 -15.34
CA ALA A 2 -6.38 20.94 -15.58
C ALA A 2 -7.28 20.99 -14.33
N GLU A 3 -6.74 20.75 -13.13
CA GLU A 3 -7.51 20.70 -11.87
C GLU A 3 -7.92 22.07 -11.33
N GLU A 4 -7.16 23.14 -11.62
CA GLU A 4 -7.51 24.51 -11.19
C GLU A 4 -8.83 24.99 -11.80
N GLY A 5 -9.23 24.48 -12.97
CA GLY A 5 -10.46 24.87 -13.64
C GLY A 5 -11.74 24.29 -13.03
N GLN A 6 -11.66 23.19 -12.27
CA GLN A 6 -12.87 22.53 -11.75
C GLN A 6 -13.51 23.29 -10.59
N TYR A 7 -12.71 23.93 -9.75
CA TYR A 7 -13.21 24.74 -8.63
C TYR A 7 -14.04 25.96 -9.06
N PHE A 8 -13.88 26.39 -10.32
CA PHE A 8 -14.62 27.50 -10.93
C PHE A 8 -15.74 27.02 -11.87
N ARG A 9 -16.21 25.78 -11.71
CA ARG A 9 -17.40 25.27 -12.38
C ARG A 9 -18.64 25.28 -11.47
N PRO A 10 -19.86 25.37 -12.04
CA PRO A 10 -21.11 25.30 -11.30
C PRO A 10 -21.29 24.01 -10.49
N VAL A 11 -21.87 24.10 -9.30
CA VAL A 11 -22.18 22.96 -8.42
C VAL A 11 -23.08 21.91 -9.11
N LYS A 12 -24.00 22.32 -9.99
CA LYS A 12 -24.91 21.42 -10.74
C LYS A 12 -24.22 20.37 -11.62
N ASP A 13 -22.94 20.58 -11.92
CA ASP A 13 -22.12 19.67 -12.70
C ASP A 13 -21.60 18.49 -11.85
N PHE A 14 -21.70 18.60 -10.52
CA PHE A 14 -21.05 17.70 -9.57
C PHE A 14 -22.00 17.16 -8.49
N CYS A 15 -23.15 17.78 -8.27
CA CYS A 15 -24.09 17.34 -7.24
C CYS A 15 -24.84 16.06 -7.61
N GLN A 16 -25.25 15.30 -6.60
CA GLN A 16 -26.18 14.19 -6.77
C GLN A 16 -27.60 14.74 -6.94
N ARG A 17 -28.22 14.48 -8.09
CA ARG A 17 -29.56 14.99 -8.43
C ARG A 17 -30.70 14.19 -7.82
N ILE A 18 -30.51 12.88 -7.64
CA ILE A 18 -31.52 12.01 -7.04
C ILE A 18 -31.33 12.05 -5.53
N VAL A 19 -32.10 12.90 -4.87
CA VAL A 19 -32.06 13.09 -3.42
C VAL A 19 -33.26 12.39 -2.80
N VAL A 20 -33.03 11.56 -1.80
CA VAL A 20 -34.11 10.99 -0.98
C VAL A 20 -34.62 12.08 -0.05
N THR A 21 -35.94 12.28 -0.06
CA THR A 21 -36.64 13.29 0.73
C THR A 21 -37.69 12.67 1.64
N CYS A 22 -38.01 13.36 2.73
CA CYS A 22 -39.13 13.07 3.62
C CYS A 22 -39.84 14.38 4.04
N GLU A 23 -41.04 14.25 4.60
CA GLU A 23 -41.76 15.36 5.23
C GLU A 23 -41.38 15.50 6.72
N PRO A 24 -41.57 16.68 7.35
CA PRO A 24 -41.16 16.90 8.73
C PRO A 24 -41.90 16.02 9.74
N ASP A 25 -43.14 15.68 9.43
CA ASP A 25 -44.03 14.91 10.31
C ASP A 25 -43.98 13.40 10.02
N ASP A 26 -43.14 12.95 9.08
CA ASP A 26 -42.91 11.52 8.84
C ASP A 26 -42.31 10.85 10.09
N ALA A 27 -42.74 9.61 10.33
CA ALA A 27 -42.23 8.81 11.44
C ALA A 27 -40.74 8.53 11.26
N LEU A 28 -39.95 8.79 12.30
CA LEU A 28 -38.50 8.65 12.25
C LEU A 28 -38.06 7.24 11.81
N VAL A 29 -38.73 6.21 12.33
CA VAL A 29 -38.41 4.81 12.05
C VAL A 29 -38.55 4.44 10.57
N ASP A 30 -39.55 5.01 9.87
CA ASP A 30 -39.80 4.73 8.46
C ASP A 30 -38.74 5.39 7.57
N VAL A 31 -38.36 6.62 7.92
CA VAL A 31 -37.30 7.36 7.21
C VAL A 31 -35.94 6.69 7.42
N VAL A 32 -35.63 6.24 8.65
CA VAL A 32 -34.41 5.47 8.94
C VAL A 32 -34.43 4.11 8.23
N GLY A 33 -35.59 3.45 8.14
CA GLY A 33 -35.76 2.24 7.33
C GLY A 33 -35.40 2.46 5.86
N THR A 34 -35.90 3.56 5.29
CA THR A 34 -35.57 3.99 3.92
C THR A 34 -34.08 4.29 3.77
N MET A 35 -33.46 4.93 4.76
CA MET A 35 -32.01 5.19 4.76
C MET A 35 -31.19 3.91 4.71
N ARG A 36 -31.58 2.90 5.50
CA ARG A 36 -30.94 1.59 5.53
C ARG A 36 -31.10 0.85 4.20
N GLU A 37 -32.32 0.80 3.66
CA GLU A 37 -32.62 0.10 2.41
C GLU A 37 -31.88 0.71 1.21
N LYS A 38 -31.78 2.04 1.17
CA LYS A 38 -31.07 2.76 0.10
C LYS A 38 -29.59 2.97 0.38
N ASN A 39 -29.09 2.49 1.52
CA ASN A 39 -27.71 2.65 1.98
C ASN A 39 -27.21 4.11 1.94
N ILE A 40 -27.99 5.05 2.49
CA ILE A 40 -27.70 6.48 2.52
C ILE A 40 -27.53 7.01 3.95
N SER A 41 -26.64 8.01 4.12
CA SER A 41 -26.31 8.60 5.44
C SER A 41 -26.98 9.95 5.72
N SER A 42 -27.87 10.39 4.83
CA SER A 42 -28.78 11.53 5.07
C SER A 42 -30.02 11.54 4.20
N VAL A 43 -31.04 12.23 4.71
CA VAL A 43 -32.28 12.56 4.01
C VAL A 43 -32.53 14.07 4.12
N VAL A 44 -32.94 14.69 3.01
CA VAL A 44 -33.36 16.10 2.98
C VAL A 44 -34.83 16.19 3.38
N VAL A 45 -35.14 17.03 4.36
CA VAL A 45 -36.51 17.25 4.81
C VAL A 45 -37.12 18.35 3.97
N CYS A 46 -38.18 18.05 3.24
CA CYS A 46 -38.92 19.01 2.44
C CYS A 46 -40.24 19.34 3.13
N GLU A 47 -40.64 20.61 3.12
CA GLU A 47 -41.93 21.07 3.64
C GLU A 47 -42.59 21.87 2.50
N ASN A 48 -43.78 21.45 2.04
CA ASN A 48 -44.43 21.99 0.84
C ASN A 48 -43.51 21.98 -0.41
N HIS A 49 -42.77 20.88 -0.61
CA HIS A 49 -41.79 20.69 -1.68
C HIS A 49 -40.57 21.64 -1.66
N LEU A 50 -40.38 22.39 -0.58
CA LEU A 50 -39.20 23.24 -0.38
C LEU A 50 -38.26 22.60 0.65
N PRO A 51 -36.95 22.53 0.38
CA PRO A 51 -35.99 21.96 1.31
C PRO A 51 -35.91 22.84 2.57
N SER A 52 -36.21 22.24 3.72
CA SER A 52 -36.41 22.94 4.99
C SER A 52 -35.50 22.45 6.10
N GLY A 53 -34.92 21.26 5.96
CA GLY A 53 -34.00 20.66 6.94
C GLY A 53 -33.22 19.48 6.36
N ILE A 54 -32.31 18.93 7.15
CA ILE A 54 -31.57 17.71 6.81
C ILE A 54 -31.39 16.85 8.06
N MET A 55 -31.47 15.53 7.87
CA MET A 55 -31.24 14.54 8.91
C MET A 55 -30.09 13.62 8.51
N THR A 56 -29.21 13.28 9.45
CA THR A 56 -27.99 12.48 9.20
C THR A 56 -27.82 11.37 10.25
N ASP A 57 -26.96 10.38 9.98
CA ASP A 57 -26.62 9.34 10.98
C ASP A 57 -26.03 9.91 12.27
N ARG A 58 -25.33 11.05 12.16
CA ARG A 58 -24.80 11.78 13.32
C ARG A 58 -25.91 12.33 14.21
N ASP A 59 -27.03 12.75 13.61
CA ASP A 59 -28.19 13.23 14.36
C ASP A 59 -28.90 12.08 15.07
N LEU A 60 -29.06 10.93 14.42
CA LEU A 60 -29.61 9.72 15.04
C LEU A 60 -28.79 9.32 16.28
N ARG A 61 -27.47 9.22 16.12
CA ARG A 61 -26.58 8.86 17.23
C ARG A 61 -26.65 9.87 18.38
N ASN A 62 -26.61 11.17 18.08
CA ASN A 62 -26.44 12.19 19.10
C ASN A 62 -27.76 12.65 19.74
N LYS A 63 -28.87 12.68 18.99
CA LYS A 63 -30.16 13.22 19.44
C LYS A 63 -31.16 12.14 19.85
N VAL A 64 -30.97 10.90 19.40
CA VAL A 64 -31.88 9.77 19.72
C VAL A 64 -31.17 8.77 20.62
N VAL A 65 -30.10 8.15 20.13
CA VAL A 65 -29.41 7.06 20.86
C VAL A 65 -28.77 7.56 22.14
N ALA A 66 -27.96 8.62 22.07
CA ALA A 66 -27.30 9.18 23.23
C ALA A 66 -28.27 9.79 24.25
N ALA A 67 -29.47 10.20 23.80
CA ALA A 67 -30.52 10.73 24.65
C ALA A 67 -31.39 9.64 25.30
N GLY A 68 -31.28 8.38 24.85
CA GLY A 68 -32.12 7.27 25.32
C GLY A 68 -33.59 7.42 24.90
N THR A 69 -33.86 8.20 23.86
CA THR A 69 -35.23 8.46 23.39
C THR A 69 -35.74 7.29 22.56
N ASP A 70 -37.00 6.91 22.75
CA ASP A 70 -37.65 5.89 21.92
C ASP A 70 -37.87 6.43 20.48
N PRO A 71 -37.17 5.88 19.47
CA PRO A 71 -37.28 6.35 18.09
C PRO A 71 -38.70 6.20 17.51
N SER A 72 -39.50 5.26 18.02
CA SER A 72 -40.85 5.00 17.51
C SER A 72 -41.85 6.14 17.81
N THR A 73 -41.53 6.98 18.79
CA THR A 73 -42.36 8.12 19.21
C THR A 73 -41.98 9.44 18.52
N LEU A 74 -40.92 9.45 17.73
CA LEU A 74 -40.36 10.67 17.15
C LEU A 74 -40.76 10.84 15.68
N ALA A 75 -41.07 12.09 15.33
CA ALA A 75 -41.09 12.55 13.95
C ALA A 75 -39.73 13.12 13.55
N VAL A 76 -39.44 13.13 12.24
CA VAL A 76 -38.17 13.66 11.70
C VAL A 76 -37.90 15.10 12.17
N ARG A 77 -38.96 15.92 12.30
CA ARG A 77 -38.82 17.32 12.72
C ARG A 77 -38.13 17.51 14.06
N ALA A 78 -38.23 16.53 14.96
CA ALA A 78 -37.65 16.61 16.29
C ALA A 78 -36.11 16.52 16.27
N ILE A 79 -35.54 15.94 15.20
CA ILE A 79 -34.11 15.66 15.13
C ILE A 79 -33.40 16.26 13.91
N MET A 80 -34.13 16.70 12.88
CA MET A 80 -33.53 17.38 11.73
C MET A 80 -32.74 18.64 12.17
N ASN A 81 -31.75 19.03 11.35
CA ASN A 81 -31.02 20.28 11.54
C ASN A 81 -31.67 21.42 10.75
N ARG A 82 -31.83 22.56 11.43
CA ARG A 82 -32.27 23.85 10.90
C ARG A 82 -31.44 24.98 11.54
N PRO A 83 -31.17 26.11 10.84
CA PRO A 83 -31.51 26.38 9.44
C PRO A 83 -30.73 25.50 8.47
N LEU A 84 -31.33 25.20 7.32
CA LEU A 84 -30.71 24.36 6.29
C LEU A 84 -29.62 25.13 5.56
N SER A 85 -28.39 24.59 5.56
CA SER A 85 -27.31 25.11 4.72
C SER A 85 -27.52 24.71 3.26
N VAL A 86 -27.71 25.71 2.41
CA VAL A 86 -27.96 25.56 0.97
C VAL A 86 -26.89 26.22 0.12
N ILE A 87 -26.80 25.81 -1.14
CA ILE A 87 -25.99 26.43 -2.18
C ILE A 87 -26.74 26.46 -3.51
N GLY A 88 -26.58 27.52 -4.31
CA GLY A 88 -27.21 27.61 -5.62
C GLY A 88 -26.59 26.64 -6.61
N GLU A 89 -27.38 26.07 -7.51
CA GLU A 89 -26.90 25.12 -8.52
C GLU A 89 -25.89 25.74 -9.50
N ASN A 90 -25.92 27.07 -9.65
CA ASN A 90 -25.00 27.85 -10.47
C ASN A 90 -23.86 28.51 -9.66
N ASP A 91 -23.85 28.36 -8.33
CA ASP A 91 -22.73 28.80 -7.49
C ASP A 91 -21.49 27.96 -7.82
N LEU A 92 -20.31 28.51 -7.56
CA LEU A 92 -19.05 27.86 -7.91
C LEU A 92 -18.65 26.81 -6.87
N LEU A 93 -18.00 25.74 -7.32
CA LEU A 93 -17.59 24.63 -6.47
C LEU A 93 -16.70 25.04 -5.29
N TYR A 94 -15.81 26.03 -5.45
CA TYR A 94 -15.01 26.53 -4.33
C TYR A 94 -15.86 27.17 -3.22
N GLU A 95 -17.02 27.75 -3.57
CA GLU A 95 -17.94 28.32 -2.59
C GLU A 95 -18.61 27.23 -1.76
N ALA A 96 -18.88 26.08 -2.36
CA ALA A 96 -19.36 24.89 -1.64
C ALA A 96 -18.36 24.47 -0.55
N LEU A 97 -17.08 24.32 -0.92
CA LEU A 97 -16.01 23.98 0.03
C LEU A 97 -15.87 25.02 1.13
N TYR A 98 -15.89 26.30 0.76
CA TYR A 98 -15.79 27.39 1.71
C TYR A 98 -16.94 27.37 2.73
N ARG A 99 -18.19 27.19 2.29
CA ARG A 99 -19.36 27.09 3.18
C ARG A 99 -19.27 25.86 4.09
N MET A 100 -18.95 24.68 3.53
CA MET A 100 -18.77 23.44 4.31
C MET A 100 -17.73 23.61 5.43
N SER A 101 -16.56 24.18 5.10
CA SER A 101 -15.48 24.43 6.06
C SER A 101 -15.89 25.43 7.14
N ARG A 102 -16.50 26.56 6.74
CA ARG A 102 -16.93 27.62 7.66
C ARG A 102 -18.01 27.15 8.63
N GLU A 103 -18.95 26.36 8.15
CA GLU A 103 -20.10 25.87 8.93
C GLU A 103 -19.82 24.53 9.62
N ARG A 104 -18.64 23.93 9.38
CA ARG A 104 -18.20 22.62 9.90
C ARG A 104 -19.19 21.49 9.57
N ILE A 105 -19.68 21.51 8.34
CA ILE A 105 -20.60 20.52 7.78
C ILE A 105 -19.95 19.84 6.57
N HIS A 106 -20.39 18.63 6.27
CA HIS A 106 -19.82 17.80 5.19
C HIS A 106 -20.72 17.73 3.95
N ARG A 107 -21.84 18.46 3.95
CA ARG A 107 -22.86 18.38 2.91
C ARG A 107 -23.64 19.68 2.81
N LEU A 108 -24.02 20.05 1.59
CA LEU A 108 -24.87 21.19 1.27
C LEU A 108 -26.02 20.73 0.38
N VAL A 109 -27.21 21.23 0.67
CA VAL A 109 -28.36 21.04 -0.22
C VAL A 109 -28.24 22.01 -1.38
N VAL A 110 -28.38 21.51 -2.61
CA VAL A 110 -28.29 22.31 -3.83
C VAL A 110 -29.69 22.73 -4.23
N VAL A 111 -29.87 24.03 -4.48
CA VAL A 111 -31.17 24.61 -4.85
C VAL A 111 -31.12 25.31 -6.21
N ASP A 112 -32.24 25.30 -6.93
CA ASP A 112 -32.39 26.05 -8.17
C ASP A 112 -32.64 27.56 -7.92
N GLY A 113 -32.83 28.34 -8.99
CA GLY A 113 -33.12 29.76 -8.90
C GLY A 113 -34.46 30.13 -8.22
N GLN A 114 -35.34 29.15 -7.98
CA GLN A 114 -36.62 29.30 -7.25
C GLN A 114 -36.52 28.80 -5.80
N GLY A 115 -35.36 28.32 -5.36
CA GLY A 115 -35.17 27.74 -4.04
C GLY A 115 -35.66 26.30 -3.90
N LYS A 116 -36.02 25.63 -4.99
CA LYS A 116 -36.43 24.21 -4.97
C LYS A 116 -35.20 23.31 -4.92
N LEU A 117 -35.38 22.11 -4.37
CA LEU A 117 -34.33 21.10 -4.29
C LEU A 117 -33.87 20.67 -5.70
N SER A 118 -32.60 20.91 -6.01
CA SER A 118 -31.93 20.53 -7.27
C SER A 118 -30.92 19.38 -7.07
N GLY A 119 -30.40 19.21 -5.86
CA GLY A 119 -29.50 18.11 -5.52
C GLY A 119 -28.90 18.18 -4.12
N ILE A 120 -27.88 17.35 -3.87
CA ILE A 120 -27.03 17.42 -2.68
C ILE A 120 -25.56 17.28 -3.11
N ILE A 121 -24.66 18.02 -2.46
CA ILE A 121 -23.21 17.89 -2.69
C ILE A 121 -22.50 17.68 -1.35
N THR A 122 -21.56 16.75 -1.32
CA THR A 122 -20.74 16.42 -0.14
C THR A 122 -19.27 16.77 -0.36
N ASP A 123 -18.50 16.93 0.71
CA ASP A 123 -17.04 17.09 0.62
C ASP A 123 -16.37 15.90 -0.10
N SER A 124 -16.91 14.70 0.09
CA SER A 124 -16.49 13.48 -0.57
C SER A 124 -16.75 13.51 -2.08
N ASP A 125 -17.89 14.07 -2.51
CA ASP A 125 -18.14 14.30 -3.94
C ASP A 125 -17.09 15.24 -4.52
N ILE A 126 -16.69 16.29 -3.78
CA ILE A 126 -15.69 17.26 -4.23
C ILE A 126 -14.29 16.65 -4.26
N ILE A 127 -13.92 15.81 -3.29
CA ILE A 127 -12.64 15.09 -3.25
C ILE A 127 -12.52 14.13 -4.45
N ARG A 128 -13.63 13.50 -4.87
CA ARG A 128 -13.66 12.62 -6.05
C ARG A 128 -13.37 13.34 -7.37
N LEU A 129 -13.58 14.65 -7.42
CA LEU A 129 -13.30 15.46 -8.61
C LEU A 129 -11.80 15.63 -8.87
N GLN A 130 -10.98 15.41 -7.85
CA GLN A 130 -9.54 15.32 -8.03
C GLN A 130 -9.22 14.02 -8.77
N SER A 131 -8.93 14.14 -10.07
CA SER A 131 -8.53 13.04 -10.97
C SER A 131 -7.38 12.18 -10.44
N HIS A 132 -6.63 12.72 -9.47
CA HIS A 132 -5.48 12.11 -8.82
C HIS A 132 -5.70 11.88 -7.31
N SER A 133 -6.93 11.67 -6.83
CA SER A 133 -7.11 11.26 -5.42
C SER A 133 -6.82 9.76 -5.24
N PRO A 134 -6.07 9.36 -4.19
CA PRO A 134 -5.89 7.94 -3.85
C PRO A 134 -7.22 7.21 -3.63
N HIS A 135 -8.23 7.91 -3.09
CA HIS A 135 -9.56 7.35 -2.84
C HIS A 135 -10.27 6.96 -4.14
N GLN A 136 -10.20 7.79 -5.18
CA GLN A 136 -10.81 7.48 -6.47
C GLN A 136 -10.15 6.25 -7.10
N LEU A 137 -8.82 6.11 -7.01
CA LEU A 137 -8.12 4.93 -7.52
C LEU A 137 -8.56 3.64 -6.82
N VAL A 138 -8.77 3.66 -5.50
CA VAL A 138 -9.31 2.50 -4.78
C VAL A 138 -10.68 2.10 -5.32
N LEU A 139 -11.60 3.07 -5.50
CA LEU A 139 -12.92 2.80 -6.06
C LEU A 139 -12.84 2.28 -7.51
N ASP A 140 -11.91 2.81 -8.31
CA ASP A 140 -11.74 2.38 -9.69
C ASP A 140 -11.19 0.95 -9.76
N ILE A 141 -10.29 0.56 -8.84
CA ILE A 141 -9.83 -0.83 -8.69
C ILE A 141 -11.00 -1.74 -8.31
N GLU A 142 -11.77 -1.39 -7.28
CA GLU A 142 -12.90 -2.19 -6.81
C GLU A 142 -13.95 -2.44 -7.91
N ASN A 143 -14.18 -1.43 -8.75
CA ASN A 143 -15.17 -1.48 -9.82
C ASN A 143 -14.63 -2.02 -11.16
N ALA A 144 -13.32 -2.21 -11.31
CA ALA A 144 -12.70 -2.68 -12.55
C ALA A 144 -13.27 -4.04 -12.97
N ARG A 145 -13.76 -4.16 -14.19
CA ARG A 145 -14.52 -5.34 -14.68
C ARG A 145 -13.67 -6.34 -15.42
N ASP A 146 -12.51 -5.91 -15.90
CA ASP A 146 -11.59 -6.72 -16.68
C ASP A 146 -10.14 -6.26 -16.48
N LEU A 147 -9.24 -6.96 -17.17
CA LEU A 147 -7.81 -6.72 -17.13
C LEU A 147 -7.40 -5.35 -17.69
N GLU A 148 -8.12 -4.85 -18.71
CA GLU A 148 -7.79 -3.59 -19.39
C GLU A 148 -8.17 -2.38 -18.52
N GLU A 149 -9.29 -2.46 -17.79
CA GLU A 149 -9.65 -1.47 -16.78
C GLU A 149 -8.59 -1.44 -15.65
N LEU A 150 -8.14 -2.60 -15.15
CA LEU A 150 -7.08 -2.65 -14.14
C LEU A 150 -5.75 -2.06 -14.64
N LYS A 151 -5.38 -2.33 -15.89
CA LYS A 151 -4.21 -1.74 -16.55
C LYS A 151 -4.31 -0.23 -16.61
N THR A 152 -5.48 0.29 -16.97
CA THR A 152 -5.74 1.74 -17.00
C THR A 152 -5.58 2.36 -15.61
N VAL A 153 -6.09 1.70 -14.57
CA VAL A 153 -5.94 2.17 -13.19
C VAL A 153 -4.48 2.11 -12.74
N TYR A 154 -3.74 1.07 -13.12
CA TYR A 154 -2.31 0.96 -12.83
C TYR A 154 -1.50 2.13 -13.42
N THR A 155 -1.77 2.52 -14.67
CA THR A 155 -1.15 3.73 -15.26
C THR A 155 -1.48 4.99 -14.45
N ARG A 156 -2.73 5.15 -14.00
CA ARG A 156 -3.12 6.31 -13.17
C ARG A 156 -2.47 6.32 -11.79
N ILE A 157 -2.16 5.16 -11.21
CA ILE A 157 -1.33 5.07 -10.00
C ILE A 157 0.06 5.64 -10.28
N GLN A 158 0.66 5.30 -11.43
CA GLN A 158 1.97 5.83 -11.81
C GLN A 158 1.92 7.36 -11.95
N ASP A 159 0.88 7.90 -12.60
CA ASP A 159 0.68 9.35 -12.74
C ASP A 159 0.51 10.05 -11.38
N LEU A 160 -0.24 9.45 -10.46
CA LEU A 160 -0.38 9.95 -9.09
C LEU A 160 0.97 9.98 -8.37
N VAL A 161 1.78 8.94 -8.50
CA VAL A 161 3.11 8.89 -7.88
C VAL A 161 4.03 9.96 -8.46
N LEU A 162 4.01 10.17 -9.78
CA LEU A 162 4.73 11.26 -10.44
C LEU A 162 4.35 12.62 -9.84
N HIS A 163 3.04 12.87 -9.69
CA HIS A 163 2.52 14.11 -9.10
C HIS A 163 2.94 14.29 -7.63
N LEU A 164 2.77 13.26 -6.78
CA LEU A 164 3.09 13.32 -5.36
C LEU A 164 4.60 13.42 -5.08
N SER A 165 5.43 12.85 -5.95
CA SER A 165 6.88 12.97 -5.84
C SER A 165 7.36 14.41 -6.04
N GLY A 166 6.59 15.25 -6.74
CA GLY A 166 6.88 16.67 -6.95
C GLY A 166 6.34 17.60 -5.85
N SER A 167 5.45 17.12 -4.96
CA SER A 167 4.66 17.98 -4.06
C SER A 167 5.17 18.05 -2.61
N GLY A 168 6.37 17.52 -2.33
CA GLY A 168 6.95 17.50 -0.98
C GLY A 168 6.32 16.48 -0.02
N THR A 169 5.52 15.54 -0.53
CA THR A 169 4.95 14.43 0.25
C THR A 169 6.08 13.55 0.83
N LYS A 170 5.92 13.07 2.06
CA LYS A 170 6.92 12.18 2.66
C LYS A 170 6.97 10.87 1.87
N THR A 171 8.18 10.47 1.47
CA THR A 171 8.44 9.23 0.70
C THR A 171 7.78 8.00 1.29
N ARG A 172 7.86 7.85 2.61
CA ARG A 172 7.28 6.72 3.33
C ARG A 172 5.78 6.59 3.11
N ASP A 173 5.08 7.72 3.04
CA ASP A 173 3.63 7.75 2.87
C ASP A 173 3.27 7.42 1.41
N VAL A 174 4.07 7.89 0.44
CA VAL A 174 3.92 7.54 -0.98
C VAL A 174 4.17 6.05 -1.21
N VAL A 175 5.26 5.48 -0.68
CA VAL A 175 5.60 4.05 -0.77
C VAL A 175 4.51 3.18 -0.16
N ARG A 176 3.98 3.56 1.00
CA ARG A 176 2.87 2.84 1.64
C ARG A 176 1.60 2.88 0.79
N MET A 177 1.29 4.04 0.21
CA MET A 177 0.16 4.20 -0.69
C MET A 177 0.31 3.30 -1.93
N ILE A 178 1.50 3.26 -2.55
CA ILE A 178 1.80 2.37 -3.68
C ILE A 178 1.54 0.91 -3.30
N ALA A 179 2.10 0.46 -2.16
CA ALA A 179 1.92 -0.93 -1.71
C ALA A 179 0.45 -1.27 -1.50
N HIS A 180 -0.34 -0.38 -0.88
CA HIS A 180 -1.77 -0.61 -0.69
C HIS A 180 -2.56 -0.67 -2.01
N LEU A 181 -2.26 0.23 -2.96
CA LEU A 181 -2.94 0.22 -4.25
C LEU A 181 -2.56 -1.02 -5.08
N ASN A 182 -1.30 -1.46 -5.02
CA ASN A 182 -0.85 -2.70 -5.67
C ASN A 182 -1.54 -3.94 -5.06
N ASP A 183 -1.64 -4.02 -3.73
CA ASP A 183 -2.37 -5.10 -3.05
C ASP A 183 -3.84 -5.16 -3.52
N GLN A 184 -4.50 -4.00 -3.66
CA GLN A 184 -5.89 -3.94 -4.15
C GLN A 184 -6.01 -4.39 -5.61
N ILE A 185 -5.07 -3.98 -6.49
CA ILE A 185 -5.03 -4.46 -7.87
C ILE A 185 -4.91 -5.98 -7.91
N LEU A 186 -4.00 -6.54 -7.11
CA LEU A 186 -3.78 -7.98 -7.05
C LEU A 186 -5.02 -8.72 -6.54
N LEU A 187 -5.66 -8.23 -5.47
CA LEU A 187 -6.90 -8.80 -4.94
C LEU A 187 -8.04 -8.75 -5.97
N ARG A 188 -8.21 -7.62 -6.64
CA ARG A 188 -9.25 -7.47 -7.68
C ARG A 188 -8.96 -8.40 -8.86
N LEU A 189 -7.72 -8.47 -9.31
CA LEU A 189 -7.31 -9.33 -10.40
C LEU A 189 -7.60 -10.81 -10.08
N ILE A 190 -7.26 -11.25 -8.87
CA ILE A 190 -7.58 -12.61 -8.39
C ILE A 190 -9.11 -12.83 -8.43
N ALA A 191 -9.91 -11.86 -7.98
CA ALA A 191 -11.36 -11.97 -8.01
C ALA A 191 -11.91 -12.11 -9.45
N LEU A 192 -11.41 -11.32 -10.40
CA LEU A 192 -11.80 -11.39 -11.81
C LEU A 192 -11.44 -12.75 -12.44
N ILE A 193 -10.19 -13.20 -12.25
CA ILE A 193 -9.71 -14.49 -12.77
C ILE A 193 -10.53 -15.65 -12.19
N ARG A 194 -10.86 -15.60 -10.90
CA ARG A 194 -11.71 -16.60 -10.23
C ARG A 194 -13.12 -16.61 -10.80
N GLN A 195 -13.74 -15.45 -10.97
CA GLN A 195 -15.08 -15.35 -11.52
C GLN A 195 -15.16 -15.89 -12.95
N ASP A 196 -14.13 -15.66 -13.77
CA ASP A 196 -14.09 -16.06 -15.17
C ASP A 196 -13.82 -17.57 -15.36
N ARG A 197 -12.73 -18.09 -14.76
CA ARG A 197 -12.20 -19.43 -15.12
C ARG A 197 -11.89 -20.35 -13.94
N PHE A 198 -11.85 -19.82 -12.72
CA PHE A 198 -11.30 -20.51 -11.56
C PHE A 198 -12.22 -20.40 -10.33
N SER A 199 -13.53 -20.53 -10.56
CA SER A 199 -14.56 -20.40 -9.52
C SER A 199 -14.53 -21.54 -8.50
N ASP A 200 -13.93 -22.66 -8.89
CA ASP A 200 -13.79 -23.90 -8.13
C ASP A 200 -12.34 -24.16 -7.64
N LEU A 201 -11.55 -23.10 -7.47
CA LEU A 201 -10.26 -23.20 -6.78
C LEU A 201 -10.44 -23.79 -5.37
N PRO A 202 -9.52 -24.67 -4.92
CA PRO A 202 -9.57 -25.20 -3.57
C PRO A 202 -9.51 -24.06 -2.54
N GLU A 203 -10.11 -24.23 -1.37
CA GLU A 203 -10.06 -23.21 -0.31
C GLU A 203 -8.71 -23.21 0.42
N ARG A 204 -8.05 -24.38 0.51
CA ARG A 204 -6.81 -24.57 1.29
C ARG A 204 -5.56 -24.28 0.48
N PHE A 205 -5.42 -23.05 0.01
CA PHE A 205 -4.18 -22.49 -0.51
C PHE A 205 -4.02 -21.02 -0.12
N ALA A 206 -2.81 -20.49 -0.29
CA ALA A 206 -2.51 -19.08 -0.15
C ALA A 206 -1.59 -18.62 -1.28
N PHE A 207 -1.93 -17.48 -1.88
CA PHE A 207 -1.02 -16.68 -2.69
C PHE A 207 -0.32 -15.68 -1.77
N VAL A 208 1.00 -15.77 -1.71
CA VAL A 208 1.85 -14.95 -0.84
C VAL A 208 2.81 -14.13 -1.68
N VAL A 209 3.06 -12.91 -1.21
CA VAL A 209 4.07 -12.01 -1.76
C VAL A 209 5.28 -11.98 -0.82
N LEU A 210 6.44 -11.69 -1.38
CA LEU A 210 7.74 -11.84 -0.72
C LEU A 210 8.56 -10.55 -0.83
N GLY A 211 9.72 -10.52 -0.18
CA GLY A 211 10.68 -9.42 -0.33
C GLY A 211 10.08 -8.04 -0.03
N SER A 212 10.32 -7.06 -0.91
CA SER A 212 9.83 -5.69 -0.71
C SER A 212 8.30 -5.59 -0.75
N GLU A 213 7.62 -6.43 -1.52
CA GLU A 213 6.16 -6.47 -1.56
C GLU A 213 5.58 -7.08 -0.28
N GLY A 214 6.20 -8.14 0.22
CA GLY A 214 5.93 -8.71 1.53
C GLY A 214 6.04 -7.71 2.68
N ARG A 215 7.02 -6.80 2.61
CA ARG A 215 7.24 -5.73 3.61
C ARG A 215 6.40 -4.47 3.38
N GLY A 216 5.66 -4.36 2.28
CA GLY A 216 4.91 -3.15 1.91
C GLY A 216 5.81 -1.96 1.56
N GLU A 217 6.95 -2.23 0.93
CA GLU A 217 8.03 -1.26 0.61
C GLU A 217 8.25 -1.13 -0.90
N GLN A 218 7.23 -1.40 -1.70
CA GLN A 218 7.28 -1.25 -3.15
C GLN A 218 7.39 0.22 -3.54
N THR A 219 8.25 0.50 -4.51
CA THR A 219 8.25 1.79 -5.22
C THR A 219 7.50 1.61 -6.55
N LEU A 220 7.69 2.54 -7.48
CA LEU A 220 6.97 2.60 -8.76
C LEU A 220 7.18 1.37 -9.65
N LEU A 221 8.43 0.92 -9.80
CA LEU A 221 8.74 -0.36 -10.43
C LEU A 221 9.22 -1.35 -9.37
N THR A 222 8.49 -2.44 -9.26
CA THR A 222 8.82 -3.60 -8.43
C THR A 222 8.64 -4.86 -9.25
N ASP A 223 9.61 -5.74 -9.16
CA ASP A 223 9.52 -7.10 -9.66
C ASP A 223 8.45 -7.86 -8.85
N GLN A 224 7.85 -8.88 -9.48
CA GLN A 224 6.91 -9.78 -8.84
C GLN A 224 7.64 -10.88 -8.06
N ASP A 225 7.80 -10.72 -6.74
CA ASP A 225 8.30 -11.78 -5.87
C ASP A 225 7.12 -12.47 -5.17
N ASN A 226 6.69 -13.63 -5.65
CA ASN A 226 5.53 -14.33 -5.10
C ASN A 226 5.66 -15.85 -5.09
N ALA A 227 4.81 -16.49 -4.30
CA ALA A 227 4.75 -17.94 -4.14
C ALA A 227 3.32 -18.41 -3.84
N ILE A 228 3.09 -19.71 -4.00
CA ILE A 228 1.88 -20.37 -3.53
C ILE A 228 2.22 -21.45 -2.50
N ILE A 229 1.44 -21.46 -1.43
CA ILE A 229 1.43 -22.50 -0.41
C ILE A 229 0.07 -23.19 -0.47
N TYR A 230 0.03 -24.51 -0.44
CA TYR A 230 -1.24 -25.26 -0.41
C TYR A 230 -1.25 -26.36 0.64
N GLY A 231 -2.44 -26.81 1.02
CA GLY A 231 -2.62 -27.90 1.99
C GLY A 231 -2.01 -29.21 1.51
N ASP A 232 -1.38 -29.96 2.41
CA ASP A 232 -0.84 -31.30 2.12
C ASP A 232 -1.96 -32.30 1.79
N GLU A 233 -3.20 -31.98 2.16
CA GLU A 233 -4.41 -32.76 1.88
C GLU A 233 -4.91 -32.68 0.43
N LEU A 234 -4.45 -31.69 -0.37
CA LEU A 234 -5.00 -31.47 -1.71
C LEU A 234 -4.59 -32.57 -2.70
N GLY A 235 -5.56 -32.99 -3.52
CA GLY A 235 -5.34 -33.99 -4.55
C GLY A 235 -4.65 -33.45 -5.81
N PRO A 236 -4.12 -34.31 -6.70
CA PRO A 236 -3.42 -33.89 -7.92
C PRO A 236 -4.24 -32.98 -8.85
N GLY A 237 -5.57 -33.17 -8.91
CA GLY A 237 -6.46 -32.34 -9.72
C GLY A 237 -6.59 -30.91 -9.19
N GLU A 238 -6.69 -30.74 -7.87
CA GLU A 238 -6.75 -29.42 -7.23
C GLU A 238 -5.41 -28.68 -7.36
N ILE A 239 -4.29 -29.41 -7.16
CA ILE A 239 -2.95 -28.86 -7.36
C ILE A 239 -2.76 -28.38 -8.81
N ARG A 240 -3.27 -29.12 -9.79
CA ARG A 240 -3.22 -28.71 -11.20
C ARG A 240 -4.03 -27.44 -11.46
N LYS A 241 -5.20 -27.27 -10.83
CA LYS A 241 -5.96 -26.01 -10.94
C LYS A 241 -5.21 -24.83 -10.34
N ILE A 242 -4.53 -25.02 -9.21
CA ILE A 242 -3.66 -23.99 -8.61
C ILE A 242 -2.52 -23.62 -9.56
N GLU A 243 -1.91 -24.60 -10.22
CA GLU A 243 -0.88 -24.37 -11.23
C GLU A 243 -1.40 -23.56 -12.42
N ASP A 244 -2.52 -23.98 -13.00
CA ASP A 244 -3.15 -23.28 -14.13
C ASP A 244 -3.55 -21.84 -13.73
N PHE A 245 -4.10 -21.65 -12.52
CA PHE A 245 -4.39 -20.34 -11.96
C PHE A 245 -3.14 -19.48 -11.81
N SER A 246 -2.05 -20.05 -11.29
CA SER A 246 -0.79 -19.32 -11.11
C SER A 246 -0.22 -18.83 -12.43
N GLN A 247 -0.36 -19.61 -13.51
CA GLN A 247 0.08 -19.18 -14.84
C GLN A 247 -0.73 -17.98 -15.32
N VAL A 248 -2.06 -18.05 -15.25
CA VAL A 248 -2.95 -16.96 -15.69
C VAL A 248 -2.75 -15.70 -14.85
N LEU A 249 -2.57 -15.83 -13.54
CA LEU A 249 -2.35 -14.70 -12.64
C LEU A 249 -1.07 -13.94 -12.97
N ILE A 250 0.05 -14.66 -13.12
CA ILE A 250 1.35 -14.03 -13.42
C ILE A 250 1.33 -13.39 -14.81
N ASP A 251 0.77 -14.07 -15.81
CA ASP A 251 0.66 -13.51 -17.17
C ASP A 251 -0.20 -12.23 -17.17
N SER A 252 -1.27 -12.20 -16.36
CA SER A 252 -2.13 -11.02 -16.21
C SER A 252 -1.43 -9.85 -15.51
N LEU A 253 -0.63 -10.12 -14.48
CA LEU A 253 0.17 -9.08 -13.80
C LEU A 253 1.21 -8.47 -14.77
N ILE A 254 1.83 -9.30 -15.61
CA ILE A 254 2.74 -8.82 -16.67
C ILE A 254 1.98 -7.96 -17.69
N ALA A 255 0.78 -8.35 -18.10
CA ALA A 255 -0.04 -7.60 -19.04
C ALA A 255 -0.53 -6.24 -18.49
N ILE A 256 -0.76 -6.13 -17.17
CA ILE A 256 -1.04 -4.86 -16.47
C ILE A 256 0.18 -3.92 -16.50
N GLY A 257 1.40 -4.48 -16.56
CA GLY A 257 2.65 -3.72 -16.61
C GLY A 257 3.59 -3.96 -15.42
N ILE A 258 3.34 -4.98 -14.59
CA ILE A 258 4.20 -5.35 -13.48
C ILE A 258 5.23 -6.37 -14.00
N PRO A 259 6.54 -6.06 -14.02
CA PRO A 259 7.53 -6.91 -14.68
C PRO A 259 7.74 -8.25 -13.95
N PRO A 260 8.13 -9.32 -14.68
CA PRO A 260 8.50 -10.58 -14.04
C PRO A 260 9.76 -10.42 -13.18
N CYS A 261 9.88 -11.24 -12.14
CA CYS A 261 11.10 -11.27 -11.33
C CYS A 261 12.27 -11.85 -12.11
N THR A 262 13.35 -11.06 -12.21
CA THR A 262 14.60 -11.47 -12.85
C THR A 262 15.26 -12.68 -12.17
N GLY A 263 15.00 -12.89 -10.87
CA GLY A 263 15.45 -14.05 -10.09
C GLY A 263 14.54 -15.28 -10.19
N GLY A 264 13.40 -15.20 -10.90
CA GLY A 264 12.47 -16.31 -11.06
C GLY A 264 11.67 -16.67 -9.80
N ILE A 265 11.53 -15.73 -8.86
CA ILE A 265 10.75 -15.90 -7.63
C ILE A 265 9.26 -15.67 -7.93
N MET A 266 8.63 -16.65 -8.60
CA MET A 266 7.27 -16.50 -9.11
C MET A 266 6.47 -17.78 -8.94
N ALA A 267 5.21 -17.66 -8.54
CA ALA A 267 4.29 -18.76 -8.23
C ALA A 267 3.97 -19.67 -9.43
N ASN A 268 4.14 -19.19 -10.66
CA ASN A 268 4.04 -20.02 -11.86
C ASN A 268 5.23 -20.99 -11.99
N ASN A 269 6.38 -20.68 -11.39
CA ASN A 269 7.50 -21.61 -11.29
C ASN A 269 7.25 -22.68 -10.23
N LYS A 270 7.41 -23.95 -10.61
CA LYS A 270 7.20 -25.12 -9.72
C LYS A 270 7.94 -25.02 -8.39
N GLU A 271 9.14 -24.42 -8.38
CA GLU A 271 9.95 -24.29 -7.16
C GLU A 271 9.33 -23.36 -6.10
N TRP A 272 8.43 -22.46 -6.52
CA TRP A 272 7.72 -21.49 -5.69
C TRP A 272 6.23 -21.84 -5.50
N ARG A 273 5.84 -23.08 -5.81
CA ARG A 273 4.51 -23.63 -5.60
C ARG A 273 4.62 -24.99 -4.91
N ARG A 274 4.36 -25.05 -3.60
CA ARG A 274 4.52 -26.28 -2.80
C ARG A 274 3.44 -26.43 -1.75
N SER A 275 3.25 -27.67 -1.30
CA SER A 275 2.45 -27.94 -0.12
C SER A 275 3.14 -27.38 1.13
N LEU A 276 2.39 -27.18 2.21
CA LEU A 276 2.93 -26.69 3.47
C LEU A 276 4.09 -27.56 3.98
N GLY A 277 3.94 -28.89 4.01
CA GLY A 277 5.01 -29.81 4.41
C GLY A 277 6.27 -29.67 3.54
N LYS A 278 6.10 -29.56 2.21
CA LYS A 278 7.25 -29.37 1.30
C LYS A 278 7.91 -28.01 1.44
N TRP A 279 7.15 -26.97 1.79
CA TRP A 279 7.71 -25.66 2.15
C TRP A 279 8.49 -25.73 3.46
N SER A 280 7.97 -26.46 4.45
CA SER A 280 8.66 -26.72 5.72
C SER A 280 10.00 -27.42 5.49
N ASP A 281 10.03 -28.47 4.65
CA ASP A 281 11.26 -29.17 4.27
C ASP A 281 12.25 -28.28 3.50
N GLN A 282 11.74 -27.41 2.62
CA GLN A 282 12.56 -26.47 1.86
C GLN A 282 13.19 -25.41 2.77
N LEU A 283 12.41 -24.91 3.73
CA LEU A 283 12.85 -23.95 4.71
C LEU A 283 13.93 -24.55 5.62
N ASP A 284 13.73 -25.77 6.09
CA ASP A 284 14.74 -26.49 6.88
C ASP A 284 16.05 -26.67 6.09
N ARG A 285 15.98 -27.03 4.81
CA ARG A 285 17.17 -27.14 3.94
C ARG A 285 17.92 -25.81 3.83
N TRP A 286 17.20 -24.69 3.66
CA TRP A 286 17.84 -23.38 3.59
C TRP A 286 18.49 -22.96 4.90
N LEU A 287 17.81 -23.21 6.02
CA LEU A 287 18.26 -22.80 7.34
C LEU A 287 19.44 -23.66 7.84
N GLN A 288 19.43 -24.97 7.59
CA GLN A 288 20.49 -25.89 8.01
C GLN A 288 21.78 -25.73 7.21
N ALA A 289 21.68 -25.45 5.90
CA ALA A 289 22.81 -25.33 5.00
C ALA A 289 22.85 -23.95 4.32
N PRO A 290 23.24 -22.87 5.03
CA PRO A 290 23.17 -21.49 4.53
C PRO A 290 24.26 -21.15 3.49
N THR A 291 24.19 -21.78 2.32
CA THR A 291 24.96 -21.37 1.13
C THR A 291 24.52 -19.97 0.67
N PRO A 292 25.31 -19.23 -0.12
CA PRO A 292 24.90 -17.91 -0.61
C PRO A 292 23.53 -17.89 -1.30
N ASN A 293 23.21 -18.91 -2.09
CA ASN A 293 21.91 -19.02 -2.77
C ASN A 293 20.77 -19.33 -1.78
N HIS A 294 21.01 -20.17 -0.77
CA HIS A 294 20.03 -20.46 0.27
C HIS A 294 19.76 -19.25 1.17
N VAL A 295 20.80 -18.49 1.51
CA VAL A 295 20.67 -17.23 2.25
C VAL A 295 19.81 -16.23 1.49
N LEU A 296 20.06 -16.05 0.18
CA LEU A 296 19.25 -15.16 -0.65
C LEU A 296 17.80 -15.63 -0.74
N SER A 297 17.58 -16.91 -1.07
CA SER A 297 16.23 -17.47 -1.25
C SER A 297 15.41 -17.42 0.03
N CYS A 298 16.01 -17.85 1.14
CA CYS A 298 15.37 -17.80 2.45
C CYS A 298 15.19 -16.36 2.92
N GLY A 299 16.18 -15.49 2.72
CA GLY A 299 16.09 -14.07 3.05
C GLY A 299 14.88 -13.40 2.39
N THR A 300 14.65 -13.65 1.10
CA THR A 300 13.44 -13.18 0.41
C THR A 300 12.18 -13.87 0.92
N PHE A 301 12.22 -15.19 1.11
CA PHE A 301 11.05 -15.98 1.52
C PHE A 301 10.54 -15.62 2.91
N VAL A 302 11.39 -15.35 3.89
CA VAL A 302 10.90 -15.04 5.24
C VAL A 302 10.16 -13.71 5.35
N ASP A 303 10.24 -12.86 4.31
CA ASP A 303 9.34 -11.73 4.13
C ASP A 303 7.98 -12.13 3.51
N ILE A 304 7.53 -13.39 3.66
CA ILE A 304 6.18 -13.81 3.24
C ILE A 304 5.10 -12.94 3.89
N ARG A 305 4.12 -12.56 3.06
CA ARG A 305 2.85 -11.97 3.46
C ARG A 305 1.73 -12.53 2.60
N THR A 306 0.66 -12.97 3.22
CA THR A 306 -0.52 -13.51 2.56
C THR A 306 -1.34 -12.37 1.97
N ILE A 307 -1.60 -12.44 0.66
CA ILE A 307 -2.54 -11.54 -0.01
C ILE A 307 -3.90 -12.19 -0.12
N TYR A 308 -3.93 -13.46 -0.52
CA TYR A 308 -5.17 -14.17 -0.80
C TYR A 308 -5.08 -15.61 -0.30
N GLY A 309 -6.18 -16.12 0.26
CA GLY A 309 -6.27 -17.50 0.76
C GLY A 309 -6.02 -17.64 2.26
N ASP A 310 -5.53 -18.79 2.70
CA ASP A 310 -5.40 -19.15 4.11
C ASP A 310 -4.12 -18.56 4.77
N PRO A 311 -4.24 -17.57 5.68
CA PRO A 311 -3.09 -16.92 6.31
C PRO A 311 -2.36 -17.80 7.33
N SER A 312 -2.96 -18.92 7.77
CA SER A 312 -2.33 -19.81 8.76
C SER A 312 -1.03 -20.45 8.23
N PHE A 313 -0.86 -20.54 6.91
CA PHE A 313 0.37 -21.02 6.30
C PHE A 313 1.56 -20.08 6.56
N GLU A 314 1.34 -18.77 6.46
CA GLU A 314 2.35 -17.77 6.73
C GLU A 314 2.80 -17.82 8.20
N GLU A 315 1.84 -17.88 9.13
CA GLU A 315 2.10 -17.95 10.57
C GLU A 315 2.95 -19.18 10.92
N GLN A 316 2.61 -20.35 10.38
CA GLN A 316 3.32 -21.60 10.63
C GLN A 316 4.77 -21.57 10.12
N LEU A 317 4.98 -21.07 8.90
CA LEU A 317 6.32 -20.99 8.31
C LEU A 317 7.19 -19.96 9.03
N LYS A 318 6.65 -18.79 9.41
CA LYS A 318 7.37 -17.81 10.24
C LYS A 318 7.73 -18.38 11.61
N ALA A 319 6.82 -19.11 12.25
CA ALA A 319 7.09 -19.78 13.52
C ALA A 319 8.24 -20.80 13.42
N GLN A 320 8.33 -21.54 12.30
CA GLN A 320 9.45 -22.46 12.04
C GLN A 320 10.79 -21.72 11.96
N VAL A 321 10.86 -20.58 11.26
CA VAL A 321 12.08 -19.74 11.20
C VAL A 321 12.54 -19.39 12.60
N TYR A 322 11.64 -18.86 13.44
CA TYR A 322 11.97 -18.46 14.82
C TYR A 322 12.51 -19.63 15.65
N LYS A 323 11.85 -20.78 15.57
CA LYS A 323 12.26 -22.00 16.29
C LYS A 323 13.64 -22.48 15.85
N HIS A 324 13.98 -22.35 14.57
CA HIS A 324 15.29 -22.72 14.06
C HIS A 324 16.38 -21.76 14.57
N VAL A 325 16.21 -20.46 14.40
CA VAL A 325 17.25 -19.47 14.73
C VAL A 325 17.53 -19.39 16.24
N GLN A 326 16.55 -19.71 17.09
CA GLN A 326 16.75 -19.85 18.53
C GLN A 326 17.72 -20.98 18.90
N ARG A 327 17.86 -22.00 18.04
CA ARG A 327 18.73 -23.16 18.26
C ARG A 327 20.08 -23.01 17.59
N ASN A 328 20.14 -22.34 16.43
CA ASN A 328 21.34 -22.17 15.65
C ASN A 328 21.37 -20.81 14.94
N GLU A 329 22.30 -19.95 15.34
CA GLU A 329 22.46 -18.62 14.75
C GLU A 329 23.27 -18.63 13.43
N LEU A 330 23.80 -19.78 12.99
CA LEU A 330 24.65 -19.86 11.79
C LEU A 330 23.99 -19.25 10.55
N PHE A 331 22.69 -19.52 10.35
CA PHE A 331 21.93 -18.92 9.25
C PHE A 331 21.97 -17.38 9.32
N LEU A 332 21.72 -16.80 10.49
CA LEU A 332 21.75 -15.34 10.67
C LEU A 332 23.15 -14.77 10.47
N MET A 333 24.19 -15.45 10.96
CA MET A 333 25.57 -15.02 10.74
C MET A 333 25.92 -15.00 9.23
N ARG A 334 25.53 -16.03 8.47
CA ARG A 334 25.72 -16.09 7.00
C ARG A 334 24.85 -15.08 6.25
N MET A 335 23.64 -14.83 6.74
CA MET A 335 22.76 -13.79 6.22
C MET A 335 23.41 -12.41 6.35
N VAL A 336 23.93 -12.09 7.53
CA VAL A 336 24.64 -10.83 7.76
C VAL A 336 25.94 -10.75 6.97
N GLU A 337 26.72 -11.83 6.90
CA GLU A 337 27.90 -11.90 6.04
C GLU A 337 27.58 -11.56 4.57
N ASN A 338 26.44 -12.05 4.05
CA ASN A 338 26.02 -11.74 2.68
C ASN A 338 25.69 -10.25 2.49
N THR A 339 25.16 -9.57 3.51
CA THR A 339 24.92 -8.11 3.42
C THR A 339 26.21 -7.31 3.34
N LEU A 340 27.30 -7.81 3.93
CA LEU A 340 28.61 -7.15 3.92
C LEU A 340 29.31 -7.23 2.55
N ARG A 341 28.87 -8.11 1.64
CA ARG A 341 29.40 -8.18 0.26
C ARG A 341 29.05 -6.94 -0.55
N PHE A 342 27.95 -6.28 -0.21
CA PHE A 342 27.51 -5.04 -0.82
C PHE A 342 27.93 -3.85 0.06
N ALA A 343 29.24 -3.59 0.07
CA ALA A 343 29.77 -2.44 0.79
C ALA A 343 29.33 -1.13 0.10
N PRO A 344 28.87 -0.12 0.85
CA PRO A 344 28.54 1.18 0.29
C PRO A 344 29.72 1.75 -0.52
N PRO A 345 29.51 2.26 -1.74
CA PRO A 345 30.60 2.67 -2.63
C PRO A 345 31.15 4.06 -2.27
N ILE A 346 31.43 4.29 -0.98
CA ILE A 346 32.06 5.50 -0.46
C ILE A 346 33.58 5.29 -0.43
N GLY A 347 34.30 6.08 -1.23
CA GLY A 347 35.75 6.18 -1.20
C GLY A 347 36.27 7.16 -0.14
N TRP A 348 37.58 7.32 -0.13
CA TRP A 348 38.27 8.31 0.69
C TRP A 348 37.72 9.73 0.45
N PHE A 349 37.60 10.52 1.52
CA PHE A 349 36.99 11.86 1.51
C PHE A 349 35.52 11.93 1.08
N GLY A 350 34.79 10.80 1.11
CA GLY A 350 33.35 10.78 0.83
C GLY A 350 32.97 10.71 -0.65
N LYS A 351 33.93 10.55 -1.58
CA LYS A 351 33.60 10.37 -3.01
C LYS A 351 32.74 9.12 -3.20
N ILE A 352 31.64 9.23 -3.92
CA ILE A 352 30.77 8.10 -4.25
C ILE A 352 31.18 7.57 -5.61
N LYS A 353 31.42 6.25 -5.72
CA LYS A 353 31.77 5.60 -6.99
C LYS A 353 30.51 5.05 -7.64
N GLY A 354 30.22 5.51 -8.85
CA GLY A 354 29.22 4.89 -9.72
C GLY A 354 29.79 3.67 -10.46
N GLU A 355 28.95 3.06 -11.30
CA GLU A 355 29.38 2.03 -12.26
C GLU A 355 30.41 2.60 -13.22
N LYS A 356 31.38 1.76 -13.62
CA LYS A 356 32.53 2.20 -14.42
C LYS A 356 32.27 2.17 -15.92
N ASP A 357 31.47 1.22 -16.37
CA ASP A 357 31.30 0.86 -17.78
C ASP A 357 29.84 0.45 -18.05
N GLY A 358 29.44 0.47 -19.32
CA GLY A 358 28.11 0.06 -19.77
C GLY A 358 27.07 1.18 -19.71
N GLU A 359 25.79 0.81 -19.93
CA GLU A 359 24.65 1.73 -19.99
C GLU A 359 24.45 2.56 -18.71
N HIS A 360 24.89 2.03 -17.57
CA HIS A 360 24.78 2.68 -16.26
C HIS A 360 26.06 3.41 -15.83
N SER A 361 27.03 3.63 -16.73
CA SER A 361 28.28 4.32 -16.41
C SER A 361 28.02 5.66 -15.70
N GLY A 362 28.68 5.89 -14.56
CA GLY A 362 28.51 7.08 -13.73
C GLY A 362 27.26 7.07 -12.83
N MET A 363 26.36 6.10 -12.99
CA MET A 363 25.19 5.93 -12.13
C MET A 363 25.50 5.08 -10.89
N LEU A 364 24.66 5.20 -9.85
CA LEU A 364 24.74 4.42 -8.63
C LEU A 364 23.57 3.44 -8.54
N GLU A 365 23.85 2.13 -8.46
CA GLU A 365 22.83 1.14 -8.09
C GLU A 365 22.48 1.32 -6.61
N ILE A 366 21.33 1.94 -6.32
CA ILE A 366 20.95 2.39 -4.98
C ILE A 366 20.55 1.25 -4.04
N LYS A 367 20.05 0.13 -4.59
CA LYS A 367 19.62 -1.05 -3.84
C LYS A 367 20.85 -1.74 -3.24
N LYS A 368 21.87 -2.01 -4.05
CA LYS A 368 23.17 -2.55 -3.68
C LYS A 368 23.97 -1.56 -2.83
N ALA A 369 23.87 -0.26 -3.10
CA ALA A 369 24.61 0.75 -2.35
C ALA A 369 24.20 0.83 -0.87
N GLY A 370 22.95 0.51 -0.52
CA GLY A 370 22.56 0.53 0.89
C GLY A 370 21.19 -0.03 1.25
N ILE A 371 20.17 0.05 0.40
CA ILE A 371 18.81 -0.41 0.76
C ILE A 371 18.83 -1.89 1.16
N PHE A 372 19.55 -2.73 0.39
CA PHE A 372 19.72 -4.15 0.68
C PHE A 372 20.38 -4.38 2.05
N ALA A 373 21.51 -3.71 2.32
CA ALA A 373 22.22 -3.86 3.59
C ALA A 373 21.39 -3.44 4.81
N LEU A 374 20.61 -2.35 4.69
CA LEU A 374 19.72 -1.89 5.76
C LEU A 374 18.55 -2.86 5.97
N SER A 375 17.81 -3.19 4.92
CA SER A 375 16.63 -4.07 5.01
C SER A 375 16.99 -5.49 5.47
N GLU A 376 18.04 -6.10 4.90
CA GLU A 376 18.49 -7.44 5.30
C GLU A 376 19.12 -7.45 6.70
N GLY A 377 19.88 -6.42 7.08
CA GLY A 377 20.45 -6.34 8.43
C GLY A 377 19.38 -6.15 9.50
N VAL A 378 18.36 -5.31 9.25
CA VAL A 378 17.21 -5.17 10.14
C VAL A 378 16.42 -6.47 10.19
N LYS A 379 16.25 -7.15 9.05
CA LYS A 379 15.61 -8.47 9.00
C LYS A 379 16.34 -9.50 9.85
N ALA A 380 17.65 -9.59 9.78
CA ALA A 380 18.43 -10.51 10.61
C ALA A 380 18.22 -10.27 12.12
N LEU A 381 18.23 -9.00 12.55
CA LEU A 381 17.92 -8.62 13.93
C LEU A 381 16.48 -8.95 14.31
N ALA A 382 15.53 -8.68 13.41
CA ALA A 382 14.11 -8.96 13.60
C ALA A 382 13.84 -10.46 13.73
N ILE A 383 14.49 -11.30 12.91
CA ILE A 383 14.41 -12.76 13.02
C ILE A 383 14.95 -13.22 14.38
N GLN A 384 16.12 -12.72 14.81
CA GLN A 384 16.69 -13.05 16.13
C GLN A 384 15.75 -12.68 17.29
N ALA A 385 15.05 -11.56 17.17
CA ALA A 385 14.12 -11.05 18.18
C ALA A 385 12.69 -11.65 18.08
N GLY A 386 12.40 -12.46 17.06
CA GLY A 386 11.04 -12.97 16.82
C GLY A 386 10.03 -11.90 16.37
N LYS A 387 10.47 -10.89 15.61
CA LYS A 387 9.71 -9.68 15.21
C LYS A 387 9.67 -9.46 13.69
N LEU A 388 9.37 -10.49 12.91
CA LEU A 388 9.44 -10.44 11.43
C LEU A 388 8.24 -9.76 10.76
N GLU A 389 7.23 -9.34 11.51
CA GLU A 389 6.03 -8.72 10.96
C GLU A 389 6.28 -7.30 10.46
N GLY A 390 5.59 -6.94 9.37
CA GLY A 390 5.56 -5.59 8.83
C GLY A 390 6.82 -5.15 8.09
N SER A 391 6.89 -3.84 7.86
CA SER A 391 7.98 -3.17 7.14
C SER A 391 9.27 -3.08 7.95
N THR A 392 10.36 -2.69 7.30
CA THR A 392 11.65 -2.39 7.94
C THR A 392 11.49 -1.38 9.08
N HIS A 393 10.65 -0.35 8.91
CA HIS A 393 10.36 0.61 9.99
C HIS A 393 9.64 -0.03 11.17
N GLN A 394 8.60 -0.83 10.91
CA GLN A 394 7.85 -1.50 11.98
C GLN A 394 8.75 -2.48 12.75
N ARG A 395 9.65 -3.17 12.05
CA ARG A 395 10.68 -4.02 12.65
C ARG A 395 11.66 -3.22 13.51
N LEU A 396 12.14 -2.07 13.02
CA LEU A 396 12.99 -1.17 13.82
C LEU A 396 12.31 -0.64 15.08
N GLU A 397 11.02 -0.28 14.99
CA GLU A 397 10.23 0.13 16.14
C GLU A 397 10.09 -1.00 17.17
N ALA A 398 9.86 -2.24 16.72
CA ALA A 398 9.83 -3.41 17.59
C ALA A 398 11.19 -3.67 18.26
N LEU A 399 12.28 -3.62 17.49
CA LEU A 399 13.65 -3.77 18.00
C LEU A 399 14.05 -2.68 19.00
N LEU A 400 13.54 -1.45 18.83
CA LEU A 400 13.72 -0.36 19.77
C LEU A 400 13.00 -0.63 21.10
N ARG A 401 11.73 -1.07 21.03
CA ARG A 401 10.92 -1.40 22.21
C ARG A 401 11.59 -2.51 23.03
N ASP A 402 12.14 -3.51 22.36
CA ASP A 402 12.83 -4.65 22.99
C ASP A 402 14.30 -4.36 23.35
N LYS A 403 14.77 -3.12 23.13
CA LYS A 403 16.13 -2.65 23.44
C LYS A 403 17.25 -3.43 22.72
N VAL A 404 16.93 -4.12 21.63
CA VAL A 404 17.92 -4.78 20.75
C VAL A 404 18.77 -3.73 20.05
N VAL A 405 18.15 -2.61 19.68
CA VAL A 405 18.81 -1.47 19.02
C VAL A 405 18.46 -0.18 19.77
N ASN A 406 19.44 0.69 19.99
CA ASN A 406 19.20 1.96 20.67
C ASN A 406 18.55 3.01 19.74
N LYS A 407 17.94 4.04 20.36
CA LYS A 407 17.21 5.11 19.65
C LYS A 407 18.04 5.82 18.58
N LYS A 408 19.34 6.06 18.83
CA LYS A 408 20.24 6.76 17.91
C LYS A 408 20.52 5.93 16.65
N MET A 409 20.75 4.63 16.83
CA MET A 409 20.95 3.70 15.73
C MET A 409 19.67 3.52 14.91
N VAL A 410 18.50 3.39 15.57
CA VAL A 410 17.20 3.33 14.87
C VAL A 410 16.97 4.57 14.01
N ALA A 411 17.20 5.77 14.55
CA ALA A 411 17.09 7.01 13.77
C ALA A 411 18.06 7.02 12.58
N THR A 412 19.31 6.60 12.79
CA THR A 412 20.31 6.51 11.72
C THR A 412 19.87 5.56 10.61
N ILE A 413 19.39 4.35 10.96
CA ILE A 413 18.94 3.35 9.97
C ILE A 413 17.70 3.85 9.23
N ALA A 414 16.69 4.35 9.96
CA ALA A 414 15.44 4.81 9.38
C ALA A 414 15.65 5.99 8.42
N GLU A 415 16.42 7.00 8.82
CA GLU A 415 16.72 8.17 7.97
C GLU A 415 17.54 7.79 6.73
N SER A 416 18.54 6.91 6.89
CA SER A 416 19.30 6.37 5.76
C SER A 416 18.40 5.59 4.80
N PHE A 417 17.54 4.72 5.33
CA PHE A 417 16.63 3.91 4.54
C PHE A 417 15.62 4.78 3.77
N ASP A 418 14.96 5.71 4.46
CA ASP A 418 14.00 6.64 3.86
C ASP A 418 14.63 7.48 2.74
N PHE A 419 15.86 7.96 2.96
CA PHE A 419 16.55 8.75 1.94
C PHE A 419 16.96 7.90 0.72
N LEU A 420 17.49 6.69 0.93
CA LEU A 420 17.87 5.82 -0.19
C LEU A 420 16.65 5.36 -0.99
N VAL A 421 15.53 5.04 -0.32
CA VAL A 421 14.26 4.71 -0.97
C VAL A 421 13.69 5.92 -1.71
N LEU A 422 13.82 7.14 -1.17
CA LEU A 422 13.46 8.37 -1.88
C LEU A 422 14.26 8.52 -3.17
N MET A 423 15.58 8.34 -3.10
CA MET A 423 16.44 8.42 -4.28
C MET A 423 16.05 7.38 -5.34
N ARG A 424 15.75 6.14 -4.91
CA ARG A 424 15.24 5.09 -5.79
C ARG A 424 13.93 5.51 -6.46
N LEU A 425 12.95 5.96 -5.69
CA LEU A 425 11.65 6.38 -6.22
C LEU A 425 11.80 7.54 -7.21
N ARG A 426 12.63 8.54 -6.90
CA ARG A 426 12.92 9.65 -7.80
C ARG A 426 13.58 9.21 -9.10
N GLY A 427 14.57 8.32 -9.03
CA GLY A 427 15.20 7.76 -10.23
C GLY A 427 14.19 7.05 -11.14
N GLN A 428 13.24 6.32 -10.55
CA GLN A 428 12.18 5.65 -11.29
C GLN A 428 11.16 6.63 -11.89
N VAL A 429 10.78 7.66 -11.14
CA VAL A 429 9.92 8.76 -11.62
C VAL A 429 10.58 9.50 -12.78
N GLU A 430 11.86 9.84 -12.67
CA GLU A 430 12.63 10.47 -13.75
C GLU A 430 12.69 9.59 -15.00
N ALA A 431 12.96 8.29 -14.85
CA ALA A 431 12.98 7.35 -15.96
C ALA A 431 11.63 7.31 -16.70
N LEU A 432 10.50 7.20 -15.99
CA LEU A 432 9.18 7.25 -16.63
C LEU A 432 8.93 8.57 -17.35
N SER A 433 9.27 9.70 -16.72
CA SER A 433 9.07 11.03 -17.32
C SER A 433 9.87 11.23 -18.62
N GLU A 434 10.97 10.50 -18.78
CA GLU A 434 11.84 10.50 -19.95
C GLU A 434 11.51 9.38 -20.95
N GLY A 435 10.46 8.58 -20.71
CA GLY A 435 10.09 7.43 -21.54
C GLY A 435 11.08 6.26 -21.47
N ARG A 436 11.93 6.21 -20.43
CA ARG A 436 12.85 5.10 -20.15
C ARG A 436 12.22 4.09 -19.20
N THR A 437 12.65 2.84 -19.29
CA THR A 437 12.28 1.81 -18.31
C THR A 437 12.90 2.16 -16.95
N PRO A 438 12.10 2.23 -15.86
CA PRO A 438 12.63 2.46 -14.52
C PRO A 438 13.55 1.32 -14.09
N ASP A 439 14.54 1.61 -13.24
CA ASP A 439 15.44 0.62 -12.67
C ASP A 439 15.84 1.00 -11.22
N ASN A 440 16.98 0.52 -10.75
CA ASN A 440 17.54 0.86 -9.43
C ASN A 440 18.74 1.82 -9.52
N TYR A 441 19.03 2.38 -10.68
CA TYR A 441 20.17 3.25 -10.92
C TYR A 441 19.77 4.72 -10.77
N ILE A 442 20.58 5.49 -10.04
CA ILE A 442 20.41 6.94 -9.91
C ILE A 442 21.59 7.67 -10.55
N GLN A 443 21.31 8.78 -11.23
CA GLN A 443 22.34 9.62 -11.85
C GLN A 443 22.98 10.54 -10.80
N LEU A 444 24.24 10.30 -10.46
CA LEU A 444 24.94 11.08 -9.43
C LEU A 444 25.16 12.55 -9.86
N GLU A 445 25.34 12.79 -11.16
CA GLU A 445 25.59 14.13 -11.72
C GLU A 445 24.36 15.06 -11.62
N ARG A 446 23.16 14.50 -11.51
CA ARG A 446 21.91 15.27 -11.36
C ARG A 446 21.68 15.74 -9.92
N LEU A 447 22.45 15.23 -8.96
CA LEU A 447 22.30 15.58 -7.55
C LEU A 447 22.92 16.95 -7.28
N ASN A 448 22.14 17.83 -6.67
CA ASN A 448 22.71 19.07 -6.15
C ASN A 448 23.60 18.79 -4.92
N MET A 449 24.39 19.78 -4.50
CA MET A 449 25.33 19.64 -3.38
C MET A 449 24.68 19.16 -2.07
N MET A 450 23.44 19.58 -1.79
CA MET A 450 22.71 19.19 -0.59
C MET A 450 22.26 17.73 -0.66
N GLU A 451 21.73 17.31 -1.81
CA GLU A 451 21.32 15.92 -2.05
C GLU A 451 22.52 14.98 -2.02
N PHE A 452 23.63 15.36 -2.64
CA PHE A 452 24.86 14.60 -2.61
C PHE A 452 25.41 14.47 -1.17
N GLY A 453 25.41 15.55 -0.40
CA GLY A 453 25.79 15.53 1.02
C GLY A 453 24.90 14.61 1.86
N ARG A 454 23.58 14.64 1.63
CA ARG A 454 22.63 13.72 2.28
C ARG A 454 22.88 12.26 1.88
N LEU A 455 23.20 11.98 0.63
CA LEU A 455 23.57 10.64 0.17
C LEU A 455 24.82 10.13 0.88
N GLN A 456 25.86 10.97 1.01
CA GLN A 456 27.06 10.62 1.78
C GLN A 456 26.73 10.29 3.24
N ILE A 457 25.86 11.07 3.89
CA ILE A 457 25.44 10.84 5.27
C ILE A 457 24.66 9.51 5.37
N ALA A 458 23.71 9.29 4.45
CA ALA A 458 22.91 8.07 4.42
C ALA A 458 23.79 6.82 4.27
N LEU A 459 24.71 6.83 3.31
CA LEU A 459 25.65 5.71 3.08
C LEU A 459 26.63 5.52 4.26
N LYS A 460 27.08 6.59 4.93
CA LYS A 460 27.83 6.47 6.20
C LYS A 460 26.99 5.81 7.30
N GLY A 461 25.68 6.07 7.34
CA GLY A 461 24.75 5.37 8.21
C GLY A 461 24.70 3.86 7.92
N VAL A 462 24.70 3.48 6.64
CA VAL A 462 24.81 2.07 6.22
C VAL A 462 26.10 1.42 6.72
N VAL A 463 27.25 2.08 6.56
CA VAL A 463 28.55 1.57 7.05
C VAL A 463 28.51 1.35 8.56
N LYS A 464 28.04 2.33 9.34
CA LYS A 464 27.91 2.19 10.80
C LYS A 464 26.98 1.05 11.20
N PHE A 465 25.90 0.85 10.46
CA PHE A 465 24.98 -0.25 10.71
C PHE A 465 25.62 -1.61 10.39
N GLN A 466 26.34 -1.73 9.28
CA GLN A 466 27.12 -2.92 8.91
C GLN A 466 28.18 -3.26 9.97
N GLU A 467 28.89 -2.26 10.51
CA GLU A 467 29.83 -2.44 11.63
C GLU A 467 29.12 -2.96 12.89
N PHE A 468 27.96 -2.38 13.22
CA PHE A 468 27.15 -2.81 14.35
C PHE A 468 26.72 -4.28 14.21
N ILE A 469 26.09 -4.66 13.10
CA ILE A 469 25.61 -6.05 12.91
C ILE A 469 26.76 -7.05 12.81
N LYS A 470 27.92 -6.65 12.25
CA LYS A 470 29.13 -7.48 12.24
C LYS A 470 29.61 -7.82 13.65
N GLY A 471 29.59 -6.83 14.56
CA GLY A 471 29.91 -7.01 15.97
C GLY A 471 28.85 -7.82 16.70
N HIS A 472 27.57 -7.47 16.51
CA HIS A 472 26.41 -8.10 17.15
C HIS A 472 26.34 -9.61 16.87
N PHE A 473 26.49 -10.02 15.61
CA PHE A 473 26.48 -11.42 15.18
C PHE A 473 27.85 -12.10 15.25
N LYS A 474 28.85 -11.46 15.85
CA LYS A 474 30.19 -12.03 16.10
C LYS A 474 30.81 -12.70 14.86
N LEU A 475 30.74 -12.06 13.70
CA LEU A 475 31.17 -12.69 12.44
C LEU A 475 32.66 -13.08 12.40
N HIS A 476 33.49 -12.57 13.32
CA HIS A 476 34.87 -13.02 13.48
C HIS A 476 35.00 -14.50 13.90
N LEU A 477 33.89 -15.13 14.34
CA LEU A 477 33.81 -16.55 14.68
C LEU A 477 33.45 -17.44 13.48
N LEU A 478 32.98 -16.87 12.35
CA LEU A 478 32.84 -17.60 11.09
C LEU A 478 34.24 -17.79 10.51
N ARG A 479 34.82 -18.98 10.71
CA ARG A 479 36.00 -19.44 9.99
C ARG A 479 35.62 -20.43 8.91
#